data_AF-A0A7C8ICC7-F1
#
_entry.id   AF-A0A7C8ICC7-F1
#
_cell.length_a   1.000
_cell.length_b   1.000
_cell.length_c   1.000
_cell.angle_alpha   90.00
_cell.angle_beta   90.00
_cell.angle_gamma   90.00
#
_symmetry.space_group_name_H-M   'P 1'
#
loop_
_entity.id
_entity.type
_entity.pdbx_description
1 polymer ?
#
loop_
_entity_poly.entity_id
_entity_poly.type
_entity_poly.pdbx_seq_one_letter_code
_entity_poly.pdbx_strand_id
1 'polypeptide(L)'
;MPYLETRLKHLDWDRRFAVCLFPPPKDRLGTLHGEYRYKLEGTPQQDDCVIRLIRDTIRHLSKNHMLVAAASITVHALSSGPCLLPLSIENAQCPVKMYAFRAFYEEFPLTVPVSIVDRGSPRRLTADRILVEIDRVWQPLKSWLLEFPSEEFLLRDKYQSLVTQ
;
A
#
# COMPACT_ATOMS: atom_id res chain seq x y z
N MET A 1 13.82 6.13 21.53
CA MET A 1 13.26 6.02 20.16
C MET A 1 14.40 5.61 19.23
N PRO A 2 14.29 4.54 18.44
CA PRO A 2 15.37 4.11 17.53
C PRO A 2 15.57 5.12 16.38
N TYR A 3 16.81 5.23 15.89
CA TYR A 3 17.14 6.00 14.68
C TYR A 3 16.49 5.40 13.43
N LEU A 4 16.33 6.20 12.35
CA LEU A 4 15.79 5.71 11.08
C LEU A 4 16.55 4.48 10.58
N GLU A 5 17.88 4.51 10.54
CA GLU A 5 18.70 3.37 10.09
C GLU A 5 18.40 2.09 10.88
N THR A 6 18.24 2.18 12.21
CA THR A 6 17.87 1.03 13.05
C THR A 6 16.48 0.53 12.71
N ARG A 7 15.49 1.42 12.53
CA ARG A 7 14.13 1.04 12.14
C ARG A 7 14.10 0.30 10.80
N LEU A 8 14.90 0.73 9.81
CA LEU A 8 15.01 0.07 8.51
C LEU A 8 15.51 -1.37 8.61
N LYS A 9 16.45 -1.64 9.53
CA LYS A 9 17.00 -3.00 9.74
C LYS A 9 15.95 -3.99 10.24
N HIS A 10 14.91 -3.51 10.92
CA HIS A 10 13.85 -4.33 11.50
C HIS A 10 12.57 -4.42 10.64
N LEU A 11 12.57 -3.86 9.43
CA LEU A 11 11.44 -4.02 8.52
C LEU A 11 11.29 -5.48 8.06
N ASP A 12 10.05 -5.93 7.98
CA ASP A 12 9.67 -7.12 7.23
C ASP A 12 10.02 -6.98 5.75
N TRP A 13 9.98 -8.10 5.03
CA TRP A 13 10.40 -8.17 3.64
C TRP A 13 9.57 -7.27 2.71
N ASP A 14 8.25 -7.23 2.92
CA ASP A 14 7.31 -6.53 2.05
C ASP A 14 7.43 -5.01 2.18
N ARG A 15 7.66 -4.50 3.39
CA ARG A 15 7.97 -3.08 3.62
C ARG A 15 9.38 -2.73 3.18
N ARG A 16 10.35 -3.64 3.37
CA ARG A 16 11.74 -3.42 2.95
C ARG A 16 11.86 -3.22 1.45
N PHE A 17 11.05 -3.91 0.64
CA PHE A 17 11.09 -3.77 -0.81
C PHE A 17 10.87 -2.31 -1.28
N ALA A 18 9.84 -1.63 -0.76
CA ALA A 18 9.57 -0.23 -1.11
C ALA A 18 10.73 0.70 -0.72
N VAL A 19 11.33 0.48 0.46
CA VAL A 19 12.48 1.25 0.93
C VAL A 19 13.72 1.01 0.08
N CYS A 20 13.97 -0.23 -0.35
CA CYS A 20 15.09 -0.53 -1.25
C CYS A 20 14.94 0.18 -2.60
N LEU A 21 13.70 0.26 -3.12
CA LEU A 21 13.42 0.89 -4.40
C LEU A 21 13.44 2.43 -4.31
N PHE A 22 12.98 2.96 -3.18
CA PHE A 22 12.92 4.40 -2.89
C PHE A 22 13.57 4.69 -1.54
N PRO A 23 14.91 4.70 -1.46
CA PRO A 23 15.61 4.86 -0.19
C PRO A 23 15.40 6.27 0.38
N PRO A 24 15.37 6.43 1.71
CA PRO A 24 15.34 7.76 2.31
C PRO A 24 16.64 8.52 2.00
N PRO A 25 16.61 9.87 2.06
CA PRO A 25 17.80 10.68 1.90
C PRO A 25 18.90 10.30 2.92
N LYS A 26 20.17 10.28 2.48
CA LYS A 26 21.30 9.82 3.31
C LYS A 26 21.47 10.66 4.58
N ASP A 27 21.18 11.96 4.51
CA ASP A 27 21.20 12.90 5.64
C ASP A 27 20.13 12.61 6.70
N ARG A 28 19.14 11.76 6.38
CA ARG A 28 18.03 11.41 7.29
C ARG A 28 18.20 10.07 8.00
N LEU A 29 19.26 9.30 7.72
CA LEU A 29 19.46 7.99 8.34
C LEU A 29 19.67 8.08 9.87
N GLY A 30 20.29 9.17 10.33
CA GLY A 30 20.58 9.42 11.75
C GLY A 30 19.47 10.16 12.52
N THR A 31 18.29 10.40 11.94
CA THR A 31 17.21 11.10 12.64
C THR A 31 16.43 10.16 13.55
N LEU A 32 15.96 10.69 14.69
CA LEU A 32 15.08 9.98 15.62
C LEU A 32 13.65 9.86 15.07
N HIS A 33 12.87 8.94 15.65
CA HIS A 33 11.43 8.85 15.37
C HIS A 33 10.75 10.19 15.74
N GLY A 34 10.04 10.79 14.78
CA GLY A 34 9.38 12.10 14.92
C GLY A 34 10.10 13.24 14.18
N GLU A 35 11.43 13.18 14.03
CA GLU A 35 12.20 14.19 13.28
C GLU A 35 12.10 14.00 11.77
N TYR A 36 12.03 12.75 11.34
CA TYR A 36 11.80 12.37 9.95
C TYR A 36 10.78 11.24 9.87
N ARG A 37 9.86 11.41 8.93
CA ARG A 37 8.91 10.39 8.53
C ARG A 37 9.18 10.01 7.08
N TYR A 38 9.32 8.71 6.82
CA TYR A 38 9.55 8.19 5.47
C TYR A 38 8.51 8.72 4.47
N LYS A 39 9.00 9.25 3.36
CA LYS A 39 8.20 9.73 2.23
C LYS A 39 8.50 8.85 1.02
N LEU A 40 7.47 8.17 0.53
CA LEU A 40 7.53 7.47 -0.75
C LEU A 40 7.36 8.52 -1.86
N GLU A 41 8.43 8.83 -2.58
CA GLU A 41 8.36 9.72 -3.75
C GLU A 41 7.54 9.08 -4.88
N GLY A 42 7.60 7.75 -4.99
CA GLY A 42 6.83 6.97 -5.96
C GLY A 42 7.34 7.12 -7.39
N THR A 43 6.67 6.47 -8.32
CA THR A 43 6.94 6.65 -9.75
C THR A 43 6.25 7.90 -10.28
N PRO A 44 6.71 8.47 -11.42
CA PRO A 44 5.99 9.54 -12.10
C PRO A 44 4.52 9.19 -12.28
N GLN A 45 3.66 10.21 -12.23
CA GLN A 45 2.21 10.00 -12.34
C GLN A 45 1.87 9.32 -13.68
N GLN A 46 1.36 8.09 -13.60
CA GLN A 46 0.86 7.32 -14.74
C GLN A 46 -0.68 7.37 -14.76
N ASP A 47 -1.30 7.41 -15.95
CA ASP A 47 -2.75 7.24 -16.08
C ASP A 47 -3.16 5.77 -15.94
N ASP A 48 -2.97 5.21 -14.75
CA ASP A 48 -3.27 3.81 -14.46
C ASP A 48 -4.74 3.67 -14.04
N CYS A 49 -5.54 2.97 -14.84
CA CYS A 49 -6.96 2.74 -14.51
C CYS A 49 -7.14 1.85 -13.27
N VAL A 50 -6.17 0.98 -12.97
CA VAL A 50 -6.20 0.07 -11.82
C VAL A 50 -5.98 0.85 -10.54
N ILE A 51 -4.98 1.73 -10.48
CA ILE A 51 -4.74 2.54 -9.28
C ILE A 51 -5.92 3.46 -8.98
N ARG A 52 -6.57 4.02 -10.02
CA ARG A 52 -7.80 4.81 -9.87
C ARG A 52 -8.91 3.97 -9.25
N LEU A 53 -9.13 2.76 -9.77
CA LEU A 53 -10.14 1.86 -9.24
C LEU A 53 -9.84 1.40 -7.80
N ILE A 54 -8.58 1.13 -7.46
CA ILE A 54 -8.17 0.82 -6.08
C ILE A 54 -8.51 1.99 -5.16
N ARG A 55 -8.15 3.23 -5.54
CA ARG A 55 -8.46 4.44 -4.75
C ARG A 55 -9.96 4.63 -4.56
N ASP A 56 -10.75 4.43 -5.61
CA ASP A 56 -12.21 4.54 -5.54
C ASP A 56 -12.82 3.43 -4.68
N THR A 57 -12.23 2.24 -4.70
CA THR A 57 -12.62 1.13 -3.81
C THR A 57 -12.36 1.47 -2.35
N ILE A 58 -11.16 1.98 -2.03
CA ILE A 58 -10.81 2.44 -0.68
C ILE A 58 -11.82 3.50 -0.22
N ARG A 59 -12.07 4.54 -1.04
CA ARG A 59 -13.06 5.59 -0.72
C ARG A 59 -14.45 5.04 -0.50
N HIS A 60 -14.87 4.06 -1.30
CA HIS A 60 -16.18 3.43 -1.14
C HIS A 60 -16.27 2.65 0.18
N LEU A 61 -15.26 1.85 0.50
CA LEU A 61 -15.19 1.09 1.76
C LEU A 61 -15.14 2.02 2.97
N SER A 62 -14.41 3.13 2.90
CA SER A 62 -14.36 4.13 3.98
C SER A 62 -15.73 4.75 4.33
N LYS A 63 -16.72 4.70 3.44
CA LYS A 63 -18.08 5.17 3.75
C LYS A 63 -18.84 4.25 4.71
N ASN A 64 -18.53 2.95 4.66
CA ASN A 64 -19.28 1.91 5.38
C ASN A 64 -18.44 1.27 6.50
N HIS A 65 -17.11 1.38 6.45
CA HIS A 65 -16.19 0.74 7.38
C HIS A 65 -15.31 1.78 8.07
N MET A 66 -15.62 2.05 9.34
CA MET A 66 -14.93 3.06 10.15
C MET A 66 -13.42 2.78 10.27
N LEU A 67 -13.00 1.52 10.37
CA LEU A 67 -11.58 1.15 10.44
C LEU A 67 -10.81 1.56 9.19
N VAL A 68 -11.37 1.29 8.01
CA VAL A 68 -10.78 1.68 6.71
C VAL A 68 -10.74 3.20 6.56
N ALA A 69 -11.79 3.89 7.01
CA ALA A 69 -11.83 5.34 7.03
C ALA A 69 -10.73 5.93 7.94
N ALA A 70 -10.64 5.43 9.17
CA ALA A 70 -9.63 5.85 10.14
C ALA A 70 -8.22 5.63 9.61
N ALA A 71 -7.96 4.46 9.00
CA ALA A 71 -6.66 4.11 8.43
C ALA A 71 -6.20 5.03 7.29
N SER A 72 -7.10 5.81 6.66
CA SER A 72 -6.78 6.76 5.58
C SER A 72 -5.77 6.19 4.57
N ILE A 73 -6.07 4.99 4.07
CA ILE A 73 -5.15 4.18 3.26
C ILE A 73 -4.81 4.93 1.97
N THR A 74 -3.51 5.05 1.71
CA THR A 74 -2.94 5.59 0.47
C THR A 74 -2.34 4.47 -0.37
N VAL A 75 -2.39 4.62 -1.70
CA VAL A 75 -1.82 3.65 -2.65
C VAL A 75 -0.99 4.35 -3.74
N HIS A 76 0.17 3.78 -4.03
CA HIS A 76 1.13 4.23 -5.03
C HIS A 76 1.57 3.06 -5.91
N ALA A 77 1.79 3.29 -7.21
CA ALA A 77 2.46 2.32 -8.06
C ALA A 77 3.97 2.36 -7.77
N LEU A 78 4.62 1.20 -7.77
CA LEU A 78 6.06 1.10 -7.48
C LEU A 78 6.91 0.91 -8.74
N SER A 79 6.33 0.44 -9.85
CA SER A 79 7.04 0.30 -11.11
C SER A 79 6.53 1.29 -12.16
N SER A 80 7.45 1.79 -12.99
CA SER A 80 7.15 2.56 -14.20
C SER A 80 6.73 1.67 -15.37
N GLY A 81 6.66 0.35 -15.15
CA GLY A 81 6.22 -0.62 -16.14
C GLY A 81 4.80 -0.34 -16.67
N PRO A 82 4.42 -1.02 -17.75
CA PRO A 82 3.13 -0.81 -18.38
C PRO A 82 1.99 -1.03 -17.38
N CYS A 83 0.89 -0.28 -17.53
CA CYS A 83 -0.31 -0.50 -16.73
C CYS A 83 -0.84 -1.92 -17.00
N LEU A 84 -1.50 -2.56 -16.03
CA LEU A 84 -2.07 -3.90 -16.24
C LEU A 84 -3.19 -3.92 -17.29
N LEU A 85 -3.81 -2.75 -17.51
CA LEU A 85 -4.84 -2.51 -18.52
C LEU A 85 -4.63 -1.15 -19.22
N PRO A 86 -4.99 -1.03 -20.51
CA PRO A 86 -5.50 -2.10 -21.39
C PRO A 86 -4.46 -3.20 -21.68
N LEU A 87 -4.90 -4.40 -22.04
CA LEU A 87 -4.00 -5.51 -22.38
C LEU A 87 -3.17 -5.14 -23.62
N SER A 88 -1.85 -5.22 -23.48
CA SER A 88 -0.85 -4.98 -24.53
C SER A 88 0.13 -6.16 -24.57
N ILE A 89 0.95 -6.24 -25.62
CA ILE A 89 1.99 -7.29 -25.71
C ILE A 89 2.96 -7.18 -24.52
N GLU A 90 3.33 -5.94 -24.14
CA GLU A 90 4.28 -5.67 -23.05
C GLU A 90 3.76 -6.15 -21.69
N ASN A 91 2.48 -5.89 -21.37
CA ASN A 91 1.91 -6.30 -20.09
C ASN A 91 1.30 -7.71 -20.14
N ALA A 92 1.18 -8.35 -21.31
CA ALA A 92 0.70 -9.73 -21.41
C ALA A 92 1.68 -10.71 -20.73
N GLN A 93 2.98 -10.44 -20.84
CA GLN A 93 4.04 -11.25 -20.23
C GLN A 93 4.25 -10.96 -18.74
N CYS A 94 3.80 -9.80 -18.27
CA CYS A 94 3.91 -9.37 -16.87
C CYS A 94 2.51 -9.10 -16.30
N PRO A 95 1.78 -10.14 -15.85
CA PRO A 95 0.40 -9.99 -15.35
C PRO A 95 0.30 -9.41 -13.94
N VAL A 96 1.43 -9.03 -13.35
CA VAL A 96 1.53 -8.56 -11.97
C VAL A 96 2.23 -7.21 -11.95
N LYS A 97 1.68 -6.27 -11.19
CA LYS A 97 2.30 -4.97 -10.93
C LYS A 97 2.38 -4.72 -9.42
N MET A 98 3.49 -4.16 -8.98
CA MET A 98 3.73 -3.88 -7.55
C MET A 98 3.13 -2.53 -7.18
N TYR A 99 2.39 -2.51 -6.07
CA TYR A 99 1.83 -1.30 -5.47
C TYR A 99 2.23 -1.20 -4.00
N ALA A 100 2.41 0.03 -3.52
CA ALA A 100 2.66 0.34 -2.12
C ALA A 100 1.37 0.85 -1.47
N PHE A 101 0.90 0.15 -0.44
CA PHE A 101 -0.24 0.56 0.38
C PHE A 101 0.26 1.05 1.73
N ARG A 102 -0.27 2.19 2.19
CA ARG A 102 0.16 2.78 3.47
C ARG A 102 -1.04 3.34 4.23
N ALA A 103 -1.28 2.80 5.43
CA ALA A 103 -2.17 3.40 6.41
C ALA A 103 -1.50 4.63 7.05
N PHE A 104 -2.30 5.61 7.51
CA PHE A 104 -1.78 6.89 8.02
C PHE A 104 -0.90 6.76 9.26
N TYR A 105 -1.01 5.67 10.01
CA TYR A 105 -0.22 5.42 11.20
C TYR A 105 1.05 4.61 10.92
N GLU A 106 1.13 3.98 9.75
CA GLU A 106 2.32 3.27 9.32
C GLU A 106 3.35 4.27 8.76
N GLU A 107 4.61 4.09 9.12
CA GLU A 107 5.68 4.89 8.54
C GLU A 107 6.05 4.40 7.13
N PHE A 108 6.25 3.09 6.99
CA PHE A 108 6.69 2.44 5.77
C PHE A 108 5.51 1.76 5.07
N PRO A 109 5.35 1.93 3.75
CA PRO A 109 4.28 1.27 3.00
C PRO A 109 4.53 -0.23 2.91
N LEU A 110 3.44 -1.02 2.87
CA LEU A 110 3.47 -2.42 2.50
C LEU A 110 3.48 -2.55 0.97
N THR A 111 4.47 -3.26 0.42
CA THR A 111 4.50 -3.62 -1.00
C THR A 111 3.62 -4.83 -1.24
N VAL A 112 2.70 -4.76 -2.18
CA VAL A 112 1.85 -5.89 -2.56
C VAL A 112 1.85 -6.10 -4.08
N PRO A 113 2.00 -7.35 -4.54
CA PRO A 113 1.73 -7.72 -5.92
C PRO A 113 0.23 -7.63 -6.21
N VAL A 114 -0.12 -7.03 -7.34
CA VAL A 114 -1.51 -6.88 -7.80
C VAL A 114 -1.67 -7.49 -9.18
N SER A 115 -2.73 -8.26 -9.36
CA SER A 115 -3.14 -8.88 -10.62
C SER A 115 -4.63 -8.66 -10.89
N ILE A 116 -5.06 -8.97 -12.10
CA ILE A 116 -6.46 -8.85 -12.53
C ILE A 116 -6.94 -10.20 -13.06
N VAL A 117 -8.10 -10.65 -12.61
CA VAL A 117 -8.77 -11.84 -13.13
C VAL A 117 -9.34 -11.55 -14.52
N ASP A 118 -9.14 -12.46 -15.47
CA ASP A 118 -9.66 -12.41 -16.84
C ASP A 118 -9.30 -11.11 -17.60
N ARG A 119 -8.03 -10.70 -17.60
CA ARG A 119 -7.58 -9.41 -18.22
C ARG A 119 -8.06 -9.15 -19.65
N GLY A 120 -8.30 -10.19 -20.44
CA GLY A 120 -8.83 -10.09 -21.81
C GLY A 120 -10.36 -9.97 -21.90
N SER A 121 -11.08 -9.99 -20.77
CA SER A 121 -12.54 -9.92 -20.75
C SER A 121 -13.01 -8.56 -21.28
N PRO A 122 -14.04 -8.53 -22.15
CA PRO A 122 -14.64 -7.27 -22.60
C PRO A 122 -15.45 -6.58 -21.50
N ARG A 123 -15.67 -7.24 -20.36
CA ARG A 123 -16.39 -6.67 -19.22
C ARG A 123 -15.57 -5.57 -18.56
N ARG A 124 -16.26 -4.50 -18.14
CA ARG A 124 -15.68 -3.41 -17.36
C ARG A 124 -14.89 -3.95 -16.17
N LEU A 125 -13.71 -3.37 -15.91
CA LEU A 125 -12.92 -3.68 -14.72
C LEU A 125 -13.71 -3.29 -13.47
N THR A 126 -13.86 -4.24 -12.55
CA THR A 126 -14.46 -4.04 -11.23
C THR A 126 -13.47 -4.42 -10.15
N ALA A 127 -13.65 -3.88 -8.95
CA ALA A 127 -12.75 -4.12 -7.83
C ALA A 127 -12.71 -5.61 -7.42
N ASP A 128 -13.81 -6.35 -7.63
CA ASP A 128 -13.89 -7.79 -7.35
C ASP A 128 -13.00 -8.63 -8.25
N ARG A 129 -12.49 -8.05 -9.35
CA ARG A 129 -11.57 -8.71 -10.27
C ARG A 129 -10.10 -8.37 -10.00
N ILE A 130 -9.82 -7.47 -9.05
CA ILE A 130 -8.46 -7.16 -8.63
C ILE A 130 -8.08 -8.13 -7.52
N LEU A 131 -6.96 -8.83 -7.71
CA LEU A 131 -6.38 -9.69 -6.70
C LEU A 131 -5.12 -9.04 -6.15
N VAL A 132 -4.90 -9.23 -4.86
CA VAL A 132 -3.68 -8.87 -4.15
C VAL A 132 -3.05 -10.16 -3.62
N GLU A 133 -1.72 -10.25 -3.68
CA GLU A 133 -0.98 -11.38 -3.11
C GLU A 133 -0.42 -10.97 -1.74
N ILE A 134 -0.78 -11.72 -0.71
CA ILE A 134 -0.25 -11.57 0.66
C ILE A 134 0.14 -12.96 1.13
N ASP A 135 1.36 -13.10 1.66
CA ASP A 135 1.88 -14.41 2.11
C ASP A 135 1.72 -15.53 1.07
N ARG A 136 1.92 -15.18 -0.21
CA ARG A 136 1.78 -16.08 -1.38
C ARG A 136 0.35 -16.57 -1.64
N VAL A 137 -0.64 -15.93 -1.04
CA VAL A 137 -2.06 -16.22 -1.26
C VAL A 137 -2.68 -15.05 -2.00
N TRP A 138 -3.28 -15.36 -3.16
CA TRP A 138 -4.07 -14.39 -3.92
C TRP A 138 -5.47 -14.28 -3.32
N GLN A 139 -5.87 -13.06 -3.00
CA GLN A 139 -7.19 -12.78 -2.46
C GLN A 139 -7.83 -11.53 -3.09
N PRO A 140 -9.17 -11.41 -3.08
CA PRO A 140 -9.84 -10.23 -3.60
C PRO A 140 -9.43 -8.95 -2.88
N LEU A 141 -9.17 -7.89 -3.63
CA LEU A 141 -8.76 -6.58 -3.12
C LEU A 141 -9.68 -6.07 -2.00
N LYS A 142 -11.00 -6.20 -2.17
CA LYS A 142 -11.97 -5.71 -1.18
C LYS A 142 -11.85 -6.42 0.15
N SER A 143 -11.77 -7.75 0.14
CA SER A 143 -11.64 -8.57 1.35
C SER A 143 -10.37 -8.19 2.11
N TRP A 144 -9.25 -8.13 1.38
CA TRP A 144 -7.99 -7.74 1.98
C TRP A 144 -7.99 -6.30 2.53
N LEU A 145 -8.57 -5.33 1.83
CA LEU A 145 -8.64 -3.94 2.31
C LEU A 145 -9.43 -3.78 3.62
N LEU A 146 -10.36 -4.69 3.91
CA LEU A 146 -11.11 -4.71 5.17
C LEU A 146 -10.25 -5.24 6.33
N GLU A 147 -9.31 -6.13 6.04
CA GLU A 147 -8.40 -6.75 7.01
C GLU A 147 -7.08 -5.96 7.16
N PHE A 148 -6.76 -5.10 6.18
CA PHE A 148 -5.48 -4.39 6.13
C PHE A 148 -5.25 -3.44 7.32
N PRO A 149 -6.22 -2.63 7.78
CA PRO A 149 -6.07 -1.88 9.01
C PRO A 149 -5.98 -2.79 10.24
N SER A 150 -4.95 -2.60 11.07
CA SER A 150 -4.85 -3.30 12.35
C SER A 150 -5.74 -2.62 13.37
N GLU A 151 -6.71 -3.36 13.93
CA GLU A 151 -7.57 -2.87 15.01
C GLU A 151 -6.76 -2.46 16.25
N GLU A 152 -5.66 -3.16 16.54
CA GLU A 152 -4.79 -2.88 17.68
C GLU A 152 -4.28 -1.45 17.70
N PHE A 153 -4.00 -0.88 16.52
CA PHE A 153 -3.46 0.47 16.42
C PHE A 153 -4.48 1.51 16.90
N LEU A 154 -5.74 1.37 16.49
CA LEU A 154 -6.79 2.30 16.90
C LEU A 154 -7.10 2.24 18.41
N LEU A 155 -6.82 1.09 19.03
CA LEU A 155 -7.01 0.89 20.46
C LEU A 155 -5.84 1.46 21.28
N ARG A 156 -4.60 1.43 20.75
CA ARG A 156 -3.42 1.93 21.48
C ARG A 156 -3.47 3.43 21.79
N ASP A 157 -3.98 4.26 20.88
CA ASP A 157 -4.08 5.71 21.08
C ASP A 157 -5.07 6.09 22.20
N LYS A 158 -6.12 5.28 22.40
CA LYS A 158 -7.06 5.47 23.54
C LYS A 158 -6.40 5.16 24.88
N TYR A 159 -5.54 4.16 24.95
CA TYR A 159 -4.87 3.80 26.19
C TYR A 159 -3.81 4.81 26.59
N GLN A 160 -3.02 5.34 25.65
CA GLN A 160 -2.00 6.34 25.99
C GLN A 160 -2.61 7.65 26.47
N SER A 161 -3.72 8.09 25.88
CA SER A 161 -4.44 9.30 26.30
C SER A 161 -5.13 9.19 27.67
N LEU A 162 -5.50 7.99 28.11
CA LEU A 162 -6.11 7.75 29.43
C LEU A 162 -5.08 7.66 30.56
N VAL A 163 -3.83 7.29 30.27
CA VAL A 163 -2.76 7.13 31.28
C VAL A 163 -2.05 8.46 31.59
N THR A 164 -2.26 9.50 30.78
CA THR A 164 -1.66 10.82 30.97
C THR A 164 -2.57 11.83 31.69
N GLN A 165 -3.72 11.40 32.23
CA GLN A 165 -4.63 12.21 33.06
C GLN A 165 -4.57 11.75 34.52
#